data_AF-A0A957FKH1-F1
#
_entry.id   AF-A0A957FKH1-F1
#
_cell.length_a   1.000
_cell.length_b   1.000
_cell.length_c   1.000
_cell.angle_alpha   90.00
_cell.angle_beta   90.00
_cell.angle_gamma   90.00
#
_symmetry.space_group_name_H-M   'P 1'
#
loop_
_entity.id
_entity.type
_entity.pdbx_description
1 polymer ?
#
loop_
_entity_poly.entity_id
_entity_poly.type
_entity_poly.pdbx_seq_one_letter_code
_entity_poly.pdbx_strand_id
1 'polypeptide(L)'
;MNFYTIIGQFAVWAVPVAPAAFFSIKIYDALHERLGFWVALPLAVVGAAGFETVGILNGHAMVSLWQDKRYGMATVAALLLSVYVTIGLYELGLSIGGLMILIGAVVYLTQGLLSAHGDKKRQQKEAESFRMKRAEQERLAQLRQQEDERRLEHELKLAKLAAQKEVKLSETAAKLSAPAPETFRKLSETFPTDWRKLTDAHKTQLAQMTEQEIAETVGVTTKTARAWLEKLA
;
A
#
# COMPACT_ATOMS: atom_id res chain seq x y z
N MET A 1 24.28 -16.56 -15.85
CA MET A 1 23.94 -16.37 -17.28
C MET A 1 24.50 -17.58 -18.02
N ASN A 2 23.70 -18.32 -18.79
CA ASN A 2 24.14 -19.58 -19.39
C ASN A 2 25.08 -19.30 -20.58
N PHE A 3 26.12 -20.13 -20.79
CA PHE A 3 27.11 -19.96 -21.87
C PHE A 3 26.45 -19.84 -23.25
N TYR A 4 25.41 -20.63 -23.49
CA TYR A 4 24.59 -20.59 -24.71
C TYR A 4 23.84 -19.27 -24.92
N THR A 5 23.46 -18.58 -23.84
CA THR A 5 22.82 -17.26 -23.92
C THR A 5 23.82 -16.20 -24.38
N ILE A 6 25.07 -16.28 -23.92
CA ILE A 6 26.14 -15.36 -24.33
C ILE A 6 26.47 -15.57 -25.81
N ILE A 7 26.63 -16.82 -26.24
CA ILE A 7 26.87 -17.15 -27.65
C ILE A 7 25.69 -16.70 -28.52
N GLY A 8 24.45 -16.95 -28.09
CA GLY A 8 23.27 -16.51 -28.82
C GLY A 8 23.21 -15.00 -28.97
N GLN A 9 23.51 -14.25 -27.91
CA GLN A 9 23.58 -12.78 -27.98
C GLN A 9 24.72 -12.31 -28.88
N PHE A 10 25.90 -12.94 -28.81
CA PHE A 10 27.03 -12.57 -29.66
C PHE A 10 26.76 -12.86 -31.14
N ALA A 11 26.16 -14.02 -31.44
CA ALA A 11 25.81 -14.41 -32.81
C ALA A 11 24.86 -13.40 -33.47
N VAL A 12 23.90 -12.85 -32.72
CA VAL A 12 22.98 -11.81 -33.20
C VAL A 12 23.74 -10.56 -33.67
N TRP A 13 24.83 -10.19 -33.02
CA TRP A 13 25.64 -9.03 -33.40
C TRP A 13 26.68 -9.36 -34.46
N ALA A 14 27.28 -10.56 -34.40
CA ALA A 14 28.39 -10.95 -35.26
C ALA A 14 27.94 -11.41 -36.65
N VAL A 15 26.83 -12.15 -36.74
CA VAL A 15 26.35 -12.71 -38.01
C VAL A 15 25.97 -11.64 -39.03
N PRO A 16 25.28 -10.53 -38.68
CA PRO A 16 24.96 -9.45 -39.62
C PRO A 16 26.19 -8.73 -40.18
N VAL A 17 27.34 -8.80 -39.51
CA VAL A 17 28.56 -8.08 -39.93
C VAL A 17 29.03 -8.59 -41.28
N ALA A 18 28.97 -9.90 -41.52
CA ALA A 18 29.46 -10.47 -42.78
C ALA A 18 28.58 -10.06 -43.98
N PRO A 19 27.24 -10.25 -43.97
CA PRO A 19 26.37 -9.72 -45.00
C PRO A 19 26.49 -8.20 -45.18
N ALA A 20 26.54 -7.42 -44.09
CA ALA A 20 26.75 -5.97 -44.15
C ALA A 20 28.05 -5.60 -44.87
N ALA A 21 29.15 -6.29 -44.59
CA ALA A 21 30.43 -6.01 -45.24
C ALA A 21 30.36 -6.27 -46.75
N PHE A 22 29.81 -7.42 -47.14
CA PHE A 22 29.65 -7.75 -48.57
C PHE A 22 28.71 -6.79 -49.29
N PHE A 23 27.60 -6.41 -48.65
CA PHE A 23 26.63 -5.48 -49.22
C PHE A 23 27.20 -4.06 -49.28
N SER A 24 27.99 -3.65 -48.29
CA SER A 24 28.71 -2.37 -48.29
C SER A 24 29.69 -2.28 -49.46
N ILE A 25 30.39 -3.36 -49.82
CA ILE A 25 31.26 -3.35 -50.99
C ILE A 25 30.44 -3.08 -52.26
N LYS A 26 29.29 -3.74 -52.41
CA LYS A 26 28.41 -3.53 -53.58
C LYS A 26 27.87 -2.11 -53.67
N ILE A 27 27.43 -1.53 -52.55
CA ILE A 27 26.96 -0.14 -52.52
C ILE A 27 28.13 0.80 -52.85
N TYR A 28 29.31 0.55 -52.29
CA TYR A 28 30.49 1.37 -52.56
C TYR A 28 30.86 1.35 -54.05
N ASP A 29 30.95 0.16 -54.66
CA ASP A 29 31.28 0.01 -56.09
C ASP A 29 30.27 0.75 -56.97
N ALA A 30 28.99 0.72 -56.62
CA ALA A 30 27.93 1.41 -57.37
C ALA A 30 27.98 2.95 -57.26
N LEU A 31 28.54 3.47 -56.16
CA LEU A 31 28.54 4.91 -55.86
C LEU A 31 29.89 5.59 -56.08
N HIS A 32 30.99 4.85 -55.98
CA HIS A 32 32.35 5.40 -55.94
C HIS A 32 32.68 6.23 -57.18
N GLU A 33 32.33 5.74 -58.37
CA GLU A 33 32.58 6.44 -59.63
C GLU A 33 31.80 7.76 -59.75
N ARG A 34 30.65 7.88 -59.09
CA ARG A 34 29.74 9.03 -59.22
C ARG A 34 29.94 10.07 -58.13
N LEU A 35 30.22 9.63 -56.91
CA LEU A 35 30.25 10.48 -55.71
C LEU A 35 31.66 10.66 -55.13
N GLY A 36 32.64 9.90 -55.62
CA GLY A 36 33.99 9.86 -55.09
C GLY A 36 34.10 9.08 -53.77
N PHE A 37 35.34 8.77 -53.38
CA PHE A 37 35.66 7.94 -52.22
C PHE A 37 35.00 8.42 -50.92
N TRP A 38 35.16 9.71 -50.60
CA TRP A 38 34.77 10.29 -49.31
C TRP A 38 33.27 10.29 -49.05
N VAL A 39 32.45 10.25 -50.11
CA VAL A 39 30.98 10.22 -49.99
C VAL A 39 30.45 8.79 -50.17
N ALA A 40 31.01 8.03 -51.09
CA ALA A 40 30.56 6.66 -51.35
C ALA A 40 30.80 5.72 -50.16
N LEU A 41 31.95 5.82 -49.49
CA LEU A 41 32.28 4.96 -48.34
C LEU A 41 31.27 5.09 -47.18
N PRO A 42 30.99 6.28 -46.62
CA PRO A 42 30.03 6.39 -45.52
C PRO A 42 28.61 6.00 -45.95
N LEU A 43 28.19 6.33 -47.18
CA LEU A 43 26.88 5.91 -47.69
C LEU A 43 26.77 4.39 -47.80
N ALA A 44 27.84 3.71 -48.22
CA ALA A 44 27.89 2.26 -48.29
C ALA A 44 27.77 1.61 -46.91
N VAL A 45 28.52 2.11 -45.92
CA VAL A 45 28.47 1.61 -44.54
C VAL A 45 27.08 1.82 -43.93
N VAL A 46 26.52 3.03 -44.06
CA VAL A 46 25.18 3.35 -43.53
C VAL A 46 24.10 2.55 -44.25
N GLY A 47 24.18 2.43 -45.58
CA GLY A 47 23.23 1.66 -46.38
C GLY A 47 23.23 0.18 -46.01
N ALA A 48 24.42 -0.42 -45.85
CA ALA A 48 24.55 -1.82 -45.43
C ALA A 48 24.05 -2.04 -43.99
N ALA A 49 24.39 -1.14 -43.05
CA ALA A 49 23.88 -1.21 -41.69
C ALA A 49 22.35 -1.07 -41.63
N GLY A 50 21.78 -0.17 -42.44
CA GLY A 50 20.34 -0.02 -42.58
C GLY A 50 19.67 -1.27 -43.15
N PHE A 51 20.28 -1.89 -44.16
CA PHE A 51 19.80 -3.12 -44.77
C PHE A 51 19.73 -4.28 -43.75
N GLU A 52 20.80 -4.54 -43.00
CA GLU A 52 20.80 -5.57 -41.96
C GLU A 52 19.79 -5.27 -40.84
N THR A 53 19.65 -3.99 -40.45
CA THR A 53 18.68 -3.59 -39.42
C THR A 53 17.26 -3.97 -39.83
N VAL A 54 16.91 -3.76 -41.10
CA VAL A 54 15.62 -4.17 -41.66
C VAL A 54 15.46 -5.69 -41.61
N GLY A 55 16.51 -6.45 -41.94
CA GLY A 55 16.52 -7.92 -41.85
C GLY A 55 16.23 -8.42 -40.43
N ILE A 56 16.97 -7.91 -39.43
CA ILE A 56 16.82 -8.28 -38.02
C ILE A 56 15.40 -7.97 -37.53
N LEU A 57 14.92 -6.75 -37.77
CA LEU A 57 13.61 -6.30 -37.33
C LEU A 57 12.48 -7.13 -37.94
N ASN A 58 12.57 -7.45 -39.24
CA ASN A 58 11.56 -8.26 -39.92
C ASN A 58 11.54 -9.70 -39.41
N GLY A 59 12.71 -10.34 -39.22
CA GLY A 59 12.77 -11.70 -38.69
C GLY A 59 12.19 -11.80 -37.28
N HIS A 60 12.51 -10.83 -36.42
CA HIS A 60 11.95 -10.76 -35.08
C HIS A 60 10.44 -10.48 -35.09
N ALA A 61 9.99 -9.48 -35.85
CA ALA A 61 8.58 -9.10 -35.96
C ALA A 61 7.73 -10.26 -36.51
N MET A 62 8.23 -10.96 -37.54
CA MET A 62 7.53 -12.10 -38.14
C MET A 62 7.20 -13.17 -37.09
N VAL A 63 8.21 -13.58 -36.30
CA VAL A 63 8.01 -14.64 -35.30
C VAL A 63 7.13 -14.17 -34.14
N SER A 64 7.33 -12.95 -33.65
CA SER A 64 6.49 -12.36 -32.59
C SER A 64 5.02 -12.29 -33.03
N LEU A 65 4.74 -11.73 -34.21
CA LEU A 65 3.37 -11.61 -34.74
C LEU A 65 2.73 -12.96 -35.01
N TRP A 66 3.51 -13.95 -35.45
CA TRP A 66 3.02 -15.31 -35.65
C TRP A 66 2.60 -15.96 -34.33
N GLN A 67 3.40 -15.80 -33.28
CA GLN A 67 3.06 -16.31 -31.96
C GLN A 67 1.84 -15.63 -31.33
N ASP A 68 1.63 -14.37 -31.65
CA ASP A 68 0.46 -13.59 -31.21
C ASP A 68 -0.79 -13.87 -32.06
N LYS A 69 -0.74 -14.85 -32.97
CA LYS A 69 -1.82 -15.23 -33.91
C LYS A 69 -2.25 -14.09 -34.84
N ARG A 70 -1.39 -13.09 -35.04
CA ARG A 70 -1.62 -11.95 -35.96
C ARG A 70 -1.12 -12.32 -37.36
N TYR A 71 -1.67 -13.39 -37.93
CA TYR A 71 -1.15 -14.02 -39.14
C TYR A 71 -1.02 -13.06 -40.32
N GLY A 72 -1.98 -12.15 -40.53
CA GLY A 72 -1.89 -11.18 -41.63
C GLY A 72 -0.64 -10.29 -41.57
N MET A 73 -0.30 -9.78 -40.38
CA MET A 73 0.91 -8.97 -40.22
C MET A 73 2.18 -9.82 -40.21
N ALA A 74 2.11 -11.05 -39.69
CA ALA A 74 3.22 -11.99 -39.78
C ALA A 74 3.54 -12.33 -41.24
N THR A 75 2.54 -12.48 -42.10
CA THR A 75 2.71 -12.67 -43.54
C THR A 75 3.39 -11.45 -44.19
N VAL A 76 2.99 -10.22 -43.83
CA VAL A 76 3.67 -9.01 -44.32
C VAL A 76 5.15 -9.00 -43.92
N ALA A 77 5.46 -9.29 -42.65
CA ALA A 77 6.84 -9.37 -42.18
C ALA A 77 7.64 -10.49 -42.89
N ALA A 78 7.01 -11.65 -43.13
CA ALA A 78 7.61 -12.74 -43.89
C ALA A 78 7.89 -12.35 -45.34
N LEU A 79 6.98 -11.63 -45.99
CA LEU A 79 7.17 -11.12 -47.36
C LEU A 79 8.32 -10.11 -47.40
N LEU A 80 8.40 -9.18 -46.45
CA LEU A 80 9.51 -8.23 -46.36
C LEU A 80 10.85 -8.91 -46.12
N LEU A 81 10.91 -9.93 -45.24
CA LEU A 81 12.09 -10.76 -45.05
C LEU A 81 12.46 -11.52 -46.33
N SER A 82 11.47 -12.02 -47.07
CA SER A 82 11.69 -12.71 -48.34
C SER A 82 12.27 -11.76 -49.41
N VAL A 83 11.77 -10.53 -49.48
CA VAL A 83 12.30 -9.48 -50.36
C VAL A 83 13.75 -9.16 -49.98
N TYR A 84 14.04 -9.00 -48.69
CA TYR A 84 15.40 -8.81 -48.17
C TYR A 84 16.36 -9.92 -48.64
N VAL A 85 15.99 -11.19 -48.43
CA VAL A 85 16.82 -12.34 -48.84
C VAL A 85 16.99 -12.36 -50.36
N THR A 86 15.92 -12.09 -51.11
CA THR A 86 15.94 -12.10 -52.57
C THR A 86 16.88 -11.02 -53.13
N ILE A 87 16.84 -9.80 -52.57
CA ILE A 87 17.76 -8.72 -52.95
C ILE A 87 19.21 -9.12 -52.64
N GLY A 88 19.46 -9.63 -51.42
CA GLY A 88 20.81 -10.06 -51.04
C GLY A 88 21.37 -11.17 -51.93
N LEU A 89 20.54 -12.16 -52.28
CA LEU A 89 20.92 -13.24 -53.20
C LEU A 89 21.10 -12.75 -54.64
N TYR A 90 20.29 -11.79 -55.09
CA TYR A 90 20.41 -11.22 -56.43
C TYR A 90 21.74 -10.45 -56.58
N GLU A 91 22.07 -9.60 -55.61
CA GLU A 91 23.27 -8.76 -55.66
C GLU A 91 24.58 -9.54 -55.40
N LEU A 92 24.54 -10.54 -54.52
CA LEU A 92 25.73 -11.30 -54.13
C LEU A 92 25.84 -12.64 -54.85
N GLY A 93 24.80 -13.11 -55.54
CA GLY A 93 24.76 -14.42 -56.18
C GLY A 93 24.96 -15.57 -55.20
N LEU A 94 25.35 -16.74 -55.71
CA LEU A 94 25.75 -17.91 -54.91
C LEU A 94 27.18 -17.79 -54.35
N SER A 95 27.66 -16.56 -54.14
CA SER A 95 28.96 -16.32 -53.49
C SER A 95 28.88 -16.56 -51.98
N ILE A 96 30.02 -16.47 -51.31
CA ILE A 96 30.11 -16.48 -49.84
C ILE A 96 29.18 -15.40 -49.25
N GLY A 97 29.07 -14.22 -49.87
CA GLY A 97 28.18 -13.16 -49.41
C GLY A 97 26.70 -13.55 -49.45
N GLY A 98 26.25 -14.21 -50.53
CA GLY A 98 24.89 -14.71 -50.63
C GLY A 98 24.58 -15.82 -49.62
N LEU A 99 25.54 -16.70 -49.35
CA LEU A 99 25.41 -17.69 -48.27
C LEU A 99 25.30 -17.03 -46.90
N MET A 100 26.04 -15.95 -46.64
CA MET A 100 25.93 -15.22 -45.37
C MET A 100 24.55 -14.56 -45.20
N ILE A 101 23.92 -14.06 -46.28
CA ILE A 101 22.54 -13.54 -46.22
C ILE A 101 21.56 -14.63 -45.77
N LEU A 102 21.69 -15.84 -46.30
CA LEU A 102 20.85 -16.98 -45.90
C LEU A 102 21.05 -17.35 -44.43
N ILE A 103 22.32 -17.41 -43.99
CA ILE A 103 22.66 -17.65 -42.58
C ILE A 103 22.08 -16.54 -41.69
N GLY A 104 22.19 -15.28 -42.10
CA GLY A 104 21.59 -14.14 -41.41
C GLY A 104 20.09 -14.29 -41.25
N ALA A 105 19.37 -14.63 -42.31
CA ALA A 105 17.93 -14.86 -42.26
C ALA A 105 17.56 -15.97 -41.26
N VAL A 106 18.28 -17.09 -41.24
CA VAL A 106 18.07 -18.18 -40.27
C VAL A 106 18.32 -17.70 -38.84
N VAL A 107 19.36 -16.90 -38.62
CA VAL A 107 19.69 -16.35 -37.30
C VAL A 107 18.61 -15.39 -36.82
N TYR A 108 18.08 -14.52 -37.69
CA TYR A 108 17.00 -13.60 -37.33
C TYR A 108 15.72 -14.34 -36.92
N LEU A 109 15.37 -15.39 -37.65
CA LEU A 109 14.23 -16.26 -37.32
C LEU A 109 14.44 -16.96 -35.98
N THR A 110 15.63 -17.52 -35.77
CA THR A 110 15.99 -18.21 -34.52
C THR A 110 15.95 -17.26 -33.33
N GLN A 111 16.45 -16.03 -33.50
CA GLN A 111 16.37 -14.98 -32.49
C GLN A 111 14.93 -14.57 -32.19
N GLY A 112 14.11 -14.37 -33.22
CA GLY A 112 12.68 -14.11 -33.05
C GLY A 112 12.00 -15.20 -32.22
N LEU A 113 12.33 -16.47 -32.48
CA LEU A 113 11.80 -17.61 -31.74
C LEU A 113 12.25 -17.62 -30.27
N LEU A 114 13.53 -17.37 -30.02
CA LEU A 114 14.12 -17.31 -28.68
C LEU A 114 13.53 -16.16 -27.86
N SER A 115 13.44 -14.96 -28.44
CA SER A 115 12.89 -13.79 -27.77
C SER A 115 11.42 -13.98 -27.42
N ALA A 116 10.61 -14.49 -28.35
CA ALA A 116 9.19 -14.67 -28.10
C ALA A 116 8.89 -15.71 -26.98
N HIS A 117 9.78 -16.69 -26.76
CA HIS A 117 9.72 -17.57 -25.58
C HIS A 117 10.13 -16.85 -24.29
N GLY A 118 11.12 -15.97 -24.36
CA GLY A 118 11.58 -15.17 -23.22
C GLY A 118 10.55 -14.13 -22.77
N ASP A 119 9.90 -13.47 -23.72
CA ASP A 119 8.96 -12.38 -23.47
C ASP A 119 7.67 -12.86 -22.82
N LYS A 120 7.16 -14.04 -23.19
CA LYS A 120 6.01 -14.65 -22.49
C LYS A 120 6.32 -14.92 -21.01
N LYS A 121 7.52 -15.42 -20.70
CA LYS A 121 7.95 -15.64 -19.30
C LYS A 121 8.13 -14.33 -18.55
N ARG A 122 8.65 -13.28 -19.20
CA ARG A 122 8.77 -11.95 -18.58
C ARG A 122 7.40 -11.33 -18.30
N GLN A 123 6.50 -11.34 -19.28
CA GLN A 123 5.13 -10.85 -19.11
C GLN A 123 4.37 -11.60 -18.01
N GLN A 124 4.54 -12.93 -17.91
CA GLN A 124 3.95 -13.70 -16.81
C GLN A 124 4.50 -13.28 -15.44
N LYS A 125 5.82 -13.14 -15.30
CA LYS A 125 6.45 -12.68 -14.06
C LYS A 125 6.03 -11.26 -13.69
N GLU A 126 5.93 -10.37 -14.66
CA GLU A 126 5.46 -9.00 -14.44
C GLU A 126 3.99 -8.98 -14.01
N ALA A 127 3.13 -9.75 -14.69
CA ALA A 127 1.72 -9.90 -14.32
C ALA A 127 1.55 -10.50 -12.91
N GLU A 128 2.35 -11.49 -12.54
CA GLU A 128 2.38 -12.06 -11.18
C GLU A 128 2.84 -11.03 -10.16
N SER A 129 3.92 -10.29 -10.45
CA SER A 129 4.42 -9.24 -9.56
C SER A 129 3.40 -8.12 -9.36
N PHE A 130 2.65 -7.76 -10.41
CA PHE A 130 1.60 -6.77 -10.36
C PHE A 130 0.40 -7.26 -9.54
N ARG A 131 -0.01 -8.53 -9.73
CA ARG A 131 -1.05 -9.17 -8.92
C ARG A 131 -0.66 -9.23 -7.44
N MET A 132 0.59 -9.58 -7.14
CA MET A 132 1.12 -9.61 -5.78
C MET A 132 1.08 -8.23 -5.12
N LYS A 133 1.55 -7.19 -5.82
CA LYS A 133 1.49 -5.80 -5.32
C LYS A 133 0.06 -5.34 -5.07
N ARG A 134 -0.88 -5.69 -5.95
CA ARG A 134 -2.29 -5.34 -5.77
C ARG A 134 -2.91 -6.05 -4.57
N ALA A 135 -2.64 -7.34 -4.40
CA ALA A 135 -3.10 -8.12 -3.25
C ALA A 135 -2.51 -7.60 -1.93
N GLU A 136 -1.24 -7.16 -1.94
CA GLU A 136 -0.59 -6.53 -0.78
C GLU A 136 -1.25 -5.19 -0.43
N GLN A 137 -1.52 -4.34 -1.43
CA GLN A 137 -2.25 -3.08 -1.22
C GLN A 137 -3.65 -3.30 -0.65
N GLU A 138 -4.38 -4.28 -1.17
CA GLU A 138 -5.71 -4.64 -0.65
C GLU A 138 -5.64 -5.12 0.80
N ARG A 139 -4.66 -5.96 1.15
CA ARG A 139 -4.43 -6.37 2.55
C ARG A 139 -4.12 -5.20 3.46
N LEU A 140 -3.27 -4.27 3.03
CA LEU A 140 -2.96 -3.07 3.81
C LEU A 140 -4.19 -2.16 3.99
N ALA A 141 -5.05 -2.04 2.97
CA ALA A 141 -6.29 -1.30 3.07
C ALA A 141 -7.27 -1.95 4.08
N GLN A 142 -7.40 -3.28 4.04
CA GLN A 142 -8.22 -4.02 5.00
C GLN A 142 -7.71 -3.87 6.45
N LEU A 143 -6.40 -3.91 6.66
CA LEU A 143 -5.81 -3.70 7.98
C LEU A 143 -6.11 -2.31 8.52
N ARG A 144 -6.02 -1.27 7.68
CA ARG A 144 -6.38 0.11 8.06
C ARG A 144 -7.86 0.21 8.45
N GLN A 145 -8.75 -0.39 7.67
CA GLN A 145 -10.18 -0.41 7.98
C GLN A 145 -10.46 -1.08 9.33
N GLN A 146 -9.81 -2.22 9.61
CA GLN A 146 -9.94 -2.90 10.89
C GLN A 146 -9.41 -2.06 12.07
N GLU A 147 -8.31 -1.34 11.88
CA GLU A 147 -7.80 -0.43 12.92
C GLU A 147 -8.76 0.73 13.18
N ASP A 148 -9.33 1.32 12.14
CA ASP A 148 -10.31 2.41 12.26
C ASP A 148 -11.60 1.94 12.93
N GLU A 149 -12.11 0.76 12.58
CA GLU A 149 -13.27 0.15 13.25
C GLU A 149 -13.00 -0.09 14.73
N ARG A 150 -11.82 -0.64 15.08
CA ARG A 150 -11.44 -0.85 16.49
C ARG A 150 -11.34 0.46 17.27
N ARG A 151 -10.83 1.52 16.65
CA ARG A 151 -10.76 2.86 17.28
C ARG A 151 -12.16 3.39 17.54
N LEU A 152 -13.04 3.31 16.54
CA LEU A 152 -14.42 3.77 16.65
C LEU A 152 -15.19 2.99 17.72
N GLU A 153 -15.01 1.67 17.79
CA GLU A 153 -15.60 0.84 18.86
C GLU A 153 -15.08 1.24 20.25
N HIS A 154 -13.78 1.54 20.37
CA HIS A 154 -13.19 1.97 21.62
C HIS A 154 -13.75 3.32 22.07
N GLU A 155 -13.87 4.29 21.15
CA GLU A 155 -14.48 5.59 21.42
C GLU A 155 -15.96 5.46 21.85
N LEU A 156 -16.74 4.63 21.14
CA LEU A 156 -18.14 4.36 21.51
C LEU A 156 -18.26 3.72 22.89
N LYS A 157 -17.35 2.81 23.27
CA LYS A 157 -17.30 2.23 24.61
C LYS A 157 -17.02 3.29 25.68
N LEU A 158 -16.04 4.16 25.44
CA LEU A 158 -15.72 5.26 26.36
C LEU A 158 -16.90 6.24 26.52
N ALA A 159 -17.56 6.59 25.41
CA ALA A 159 -18.73 7.46 25.42
C ALA A 159 -19.90 6.84 26.22
N LYS A 160 -20.15 5.53 26.06
CA LYS A 160 -21.18 4.82 26.85
C LYS A 160 -20.85 4.80 28.35
N LEU A 161 -19.58 4.58 28.71
CA LEU A 161 -19.15 4.62 30.11
C LEU A 161 -19.30 6.02 30.71
N ALA A 162 -18.96 7.07 29.95
CA ALA A 162 -19.14 8.46 30.37
C ALA A 162 -20.62 8.79 30.58
N ALA A 163 -21.49 8.44 29.63
CA ALA A 163 -22.94 8.63 29.75
C ALA A 163 -23.54 7.87 30.94
N GLN A 164 -23.14 6.61 31.16
CA GLN A 164 -23.57 5.84 32.33
C GLN A 164 -23.10 6.48 33.65
N LYS A 165 -21.88 7.03 33.68
CA LYS A 165 -21.37 7.73 34.86
C LYS A 165 -22.18 8.99 35.13
N GLU A 166 -22.53 9.75 34.11
CA GLU A 166 -23.34 10.97 34.22
C GLU A 166 -24.78 10.67 34.69
N VAL A 167 -25.40 9.61 34.18
CA VAL A 167 -26.69 9.11 34.68
C VAL A 167 -26.59 8.71 36.16
N LYS A 168 -25.55 7.95 36.55
CA LYS A 168 -25.36 7.58 37.96
C LYS A 168 -25.13 8.80 38.86
N LEU A 169 -24.37 9.80 38.40
CA LEU A 169 -24.14 11.04 39.14
C LEU A 169 -25.41 11.87 39.29
N SER A 170 -26.23 11.96 38.23
CA SER A 170 -27.53 12.64 38.31
C SER A 170 -28.53 11.87 39.20
N GLU A 171 -28.54 10.54 39.18
CA GLU A 171 -29.32 9.73 40.12
C GLU A 171 -28.86 9.91 41.58
N THR A 172 -27.55 9.98 41.83
CA THR A 172 -27.03 10.24 43.18
C THR A 172 -27.35 11.67 43.62
N ALA A 173 -27.21 12.66 42.75
CA ALA A 173 -27.61 14.03 43.02
C ALA A 173 -29.12 14.14 43.30
N ALA A 174 -29.96 13.45 42.52
CA ALA A 174 -31.40 13.40 42.75
C ALA A 174 -31.75 12.71 44.07
N LYS A 175 -31.03 11.66 44.47
CA LYS A 175 -31.20 11.01 45.79
C LYS A 175 -30.72 11.89 46.96
N LEU A 176 -29.67 12.69 46.76
CA LEU A 176 -29.19 13.68 47.73
C LEU A 176 -30.10 14.91 47.82
N SER A 177 -30.82 15.23 46.73
CA SER A 177 -31.76 16.35 46.66
C SER A 177 -33.21 15.94 46.99
N ALA A 178 -33.47 14.64 47.18
CA ALA A 178 -34.72 14.17 47.76
C ALA A 178 -34.84 14.75 49.18
N PRO A 179 -36.04 15.23 49.59
CA PRO A 179 -36.21 15.80 50.92
C PRO A 179 -35.78 14.78 51.96
N ALA A 180 -34.86 15.19 52.84
CA ALA A 180 -34.39 14.36 53.94
C ALA A 180 -35.58 13.75 54.68
N PRO A 181 -35.54 12.47 55.08
CA PRO A 181 -36.59 11.89 55.91
C PRO A 181 -36.81 12.79 57.13
N GLU A 182 -38.07 13.11 57.43
CA GLU A 182 -38.50 14.12 58.41
C GLU A 182 -37.91 13.92 59.82
N THR A 183 -37.29 12.78 60.09
CA THR A 183 -36.57 12.48 61.34
C THR A 183 -35.40 13.41 61.63
N PHE A 184 -34.70 13.95 60.63
CA PHE A 184 -33.56 14.86 60.87
C PHE A 184 -33.93 16.35 60.92
N ARG A 185 -35.16 16.72 60.56
CA ARG A 185 -35.62 18.12 60.52
C ARG A 185 -36.01 18.69 61.89
N LYS A 186 -35.97 17.87 62.96
CA LYS A 186 -36.32 18.25 64.34
C LYS A 186 -35.14 18.50 65.29
N LEU A 187 -33.90 18.51 64.77
CA LEU A 187 -32.70 18.70 65.61
C LEU A 187 -32.08 20.11 65.51
N SER A 188 -32.68 21.03 64.75
CA SER A 188 -32.24 22.43 64.70
C SER A 188 -33.07 23.37 65.58
N GLU A 189 -33.89 22.84 66.50
CA GLU A 189 -34.59 23.66 67.49
C GLU A 189 -33.70 23.84 68.72
N THR A 190 -33.55 25.09 69.13
CA THR A 190 -32.80 25.55 70.31
C THR A 190 -33.11 24.66 71.51
N PHE A 191 -32.10 24.19 72.26
CA PHE A 191 -32.33 23.40 73.46
C PHE A 191 -33.26 24.18 74.41
N PRO A 192 -34.41 23.62 74.82
CA PRO A 192 -35.24 24.24 75.83
C PRO A 192 -34.46 24.40 77.14
N THR A 193 -34.49 25.59 77.73
CA THR A 193 -33.87 25.88 79.05
C THR A 193 -34.62 25.23 80.22
N ASP A 194 -35.74 24.56 79.97
CA ASP A 194 -36.52 23.79 80.94
C ASP A 194 -36.42 22.28 80.65
N TRP A 195 -35.91 21.53 81.64
CA TRP A 195 -35.74 20.07 81.61
C TRP A 195 -36.97 19.32 81.09
N ARG A 196 -38.17 19.77 81.48
CA ARG A 196 -39.42 19.06 81.17
C ARG A 196 -39.78 19.10 79.69
N LYS A 197 -39.17 20.00 78.92
CA LYS A 197 -39.44 20.19 77.49
C LYS A 197 -38.40 19.50 76.59
N LEU A 198 -37.40 18.84 77.17
CA LEU A 198 -36.41 18.09 76.41
C LEU A 198 -37.03 16.82 75.82
N THR A 199 -36.86 16.63 74.52
CA THR A 199 -37.20 15.39 73.83
C THR A 199 -36.22 14.28 74.22
N ASP A 200 -36.59 13.02 73.97
CA ASP A 200 -35.72 11.90 74.32
C ASP A 200 -34.40 11.89 73.52
N ALA A 201 -34.42 12.43 72.29
CA ALA A 201 -33.20 12.67 71.52
C ALA A 201 -32.27 13.69 72.19
N HIS A 202 -32.82 14.79 72.73
CA HIS A 202 -32.02 15.77 73.48
C HIS A 202 -31.43 15.15 74.75
N LYS A 203 -32.19 14.31 75.46
CA LYS A 203 -31.71 13.63 76.67
C LYS A 203 -30.56 12.67 76.38
N THR A 204 -30.65 11.89 75.31
CA THR A 204 -29.57 10.99 74.89
C THR A 204 -28.31 11.76 74.50
N GLN A 205 -28.46 12.89 73.82
CA GLN A 205 -27.33 13.75 73.46
C GLN A 205 -26.68 14.39 74.71
N LEU A 206 -27.48 14.91 75.65
CA LEU A 206 -26.97 15.50 76.89
C LEU A 206 -26.29 14.47 77.81
N ALA A 207 -26.73 13.20 77.81
CA ALA A 207 -26.11 12.14 78.60
C ALA A 207 -24.65 11.83 78.18
N GLN A 208 -24.25 12.22 76.97
CA GLN A 208 -22.90 12.04 76.45
C GLN A 208 -22.00 13.26 76.66
N MET A 209 -22.54 14.33 77.27
CA MET A 209 -21.84 15.61 77.46
C MET A 209 -21.48 15.81 78.93
N THR A 210 -20.45 16.61 79.18
CA THR A 210 -20.03 17.01 80.53
C THR A 210 -20.90 18.16 81.09
N GLU A 211 -20.90 18.36 82.40
CA GLU A 211 -21.66 19.45 83.07
C GLU A 211 -21.38 20.83 82.46
N GLN A 212 -20.12 21.10 82.09
CA GLN A 212 -19.70 22.37 81.48
C GLN A 212 -20.21 22.51 80.04
N GLU A 213 -20.10 21.46 79.23
CA GLU A 213 -20.58 21.46 77.86
C GLU A 213 -22.11 21.64 77.78
N ILE A 214 -22.85 21.06 78.73
CA ILE A 214 -24.31 21.25 78.82
C ILE A 214 -24.67 22.69 79.20
N ALA A 215 -23.96 23.27 80.17
CA ALA A 215 -24.19 24.65 80.61
C ALA A 215 -23.99 25.65 79.47
N GLU A 216 -22.94 25.45 78.65
CA GLU A 216 -22.66 26.29 77.48
C GLU A 216 -23.61 26.05 76.31
N THR A 217 -23.91 24.78 76.00
CA THR A 217 -24.74 24.42 74.82
C THR A 217 -26.21 24.80 75.02
N VAL A 218 -26.74 24.66 76.24
CA VAL A 218 -28.13 24.97 76.56
C VAL A 218 -28.31 26.38 77.13
N GLY A 219 -27.23 27.01 77.60
CA GLY A 219 -27.28 28.34 78.22
C GLY A 219 -27.89 28.33 79.64
N VAL A 220 -27.63 27.27 80.41
CA VAL A 220 -28.10 27.12 81.81
C VAL A 220 -26.93 27.18 82.79
N THR A 221 -27.21 27.44 84.06
CA THR A 221 -26.15 27.40 85.10
C THR A 221 -25.61 25.99 85.28
N THR A 222 -24.32 25.86 85.62
CA THR A 222 -23.65 24.58 85.91
C THR A 222 -24.39 23.75 86.96
N LYS A 223 -24.91 24.40 88.01
CA LYS A 223 -25.78 23.77 89.02
C LYS A 223 -27.03 23.11 88.41
N THR A 224 -27.63 23.74 87.41
CA THR A 224 -28.82 23.21 86.71
C THR A 224 -28.44 22.07 85.77
N ALA A 225 -27.33 22.20 85.04
CA ALA A 225 -26.77 21.14 84.20
C ALA A 225 -26.44 19.87 85.02
N ARG A 226 -25.86 20.02 86.22
CA ARG A 226 -25.62 18.90 87.14
C ARG A 226 -26.90 18.19 87.55
N ALA A 227 -27.92 18.95 87.94
CA ALA A 227 -29.23 18.39 88.33
C ALA A 227 -29.95 17.69 87.15
N TRP A 228 -29.59 18.03 85.90
CA TRP A 228 -30.11 17.36 84.71
C TRP A 228 -29.38 16.05 84.45
N LEU A 229 -28.05 16.04 84.58
CA LEU A 229 -27.23 14.82 84.49
C LEU A 229 -27.61 13.79 85.57
N GLU A 230 -27.88 14.23 86.79
CA GLU A 230 -28.38 13.35 87.87
C GLU A 230 -29.74 12.70 87.56
N LYS A 231 -30.55 13.31 86.69
CA LYS A 231 -31.83 12.74 86.23
C LYS A 231 -31.69 11.84 84.99
N LEU A 232 -30.52 11.85 84.36
CA LEU A 232 -30.18 11.03 83.19
C LEU A 232 -29.43 9.74 83.57
N ALA A 233 -28.77 9.75 84.74
CA ALA A 233 -28.17 8.57 85.36
C ALA A 233 -29.25 7.66 85.97
#